data_AF-A0A6J7EMS4-F1
#
_entry.id   AF-A0A6J7EMS4-F1
#
_cell.length_a   1.000
_cell.length_b   1.000
_cell.length_c   1.000
_cell.angle_alpha   90.00
_cell.angle_beta   90.00
_cell.angle_gamma   90.00
#
_symmetry.space_group_name_H-M   'P 1'
#
loop_
_entity.id
_entity.type
_entity.pdbx_description
1 polymer ?
#
loop_
_entity_poly.entity_id
_entity_poly.type
_entity_poly.pdbx_seq_one_letter_code
_entity_poly.pdbx_strand_id
1 'polypeptide(L)'
;MLMATLMALLTGCSATGSTPVQGVITVPALWVGADSTGVEAAGIEPAAIRASTVGPPGFTVDLETVQAQGAGPQWQAATAVAATVAALFSGRDPRSIDLQYSVTGPIDGPSAGAILTVGSLAAVRGESLDPRVTMTGTVAPDGTIGRVGGLAAKVRAAAQAGFTTMLIPLASEKETGPDGSITDVIDLGRGLGLVVRPVADVTEAYELFAGMPLAPAPGASTELAPSVQRATSQGTRTLIERLRDRLVEAGSDLPLPERKRLESDAAAALVALNVGDTPGAYGTAVLASRVLERISSSAQARRQIARAGSAQARASIADAAQKDAARARALLVEGANVAGLGVEQVASLPFALAPIAYARAALMAIPTGLAESGDDASIVAAAAELGDQRFVLDVVGPDGLRVARASSARPASLSEAPGFLSGYTDFLVRGGDATLAYLGSVSGTRPFSQPGNAAQAAAVLQELAHAAPPAVSGLSDEIEQLAYSVAYFLASEDLVSRQSLGLPPPGIEWDGEVRDDEAVRAAVASGSRVVGTYGSSLVEAGSGVDAALWGSAWGAAMPDSESARAHRAMAWLGALHEQWSAVLGCLLIQTARALDGDHRPR
;
A
#
# COMPACT_ATOMS: atom_id res chain seq x y z
N MET A 1 70.14 -34.28 6.10
CA MET A 1 70.71 -33.03 5.55
C MET A 1 70.24 -32.91 4.11
N LEU A 2 69.56 -31.80 3.81
CA LEU A 2 69.25 -31.22 2.49
C LEU A 2 68.89 -32.16 1.32
N MET A 3 67.65 -32.08 0.84
CA MET A 3 67.37 -31.65 -0.55
C MET A 3 65.88 -31.34 -0.73
N ALA A 4 65.62 -30.23 -1.42
CA ALA A 4 64.32 -29.67 -1.73
C ALA A 4 63.74 -30.29 -3.01
N THR A 5 62.40 -30.41 -3.09
CA THR A 5 61.68 -30.35 -4.37
C THR A 5 60.28 -29.75 -4.20
N LEU A 6 60.15 -28.57 -4.82
CA LEU A 6 59.00 -27.85 -5.35
C LEU A 6 57.70 -28.66 -5.58
N MET A 7 56.56 -28.15 -5.08
CA MET A 7 55.24 -28.41 -5.66
C MET A 7 54.39 -27.13 -5.56
N ALA A 8 54.03 -26.59 -6.71
CA ALA A 8 53.17 -25.42 -6.86
C ALA A 8 51.71 -25.80 -6.55
N LEU A 9 51.01 -24.98 -5.78
CA LEU A 9 49.56 -24.98 -5.67
C LEU A 9 49.05 -23.58 -5.99
N LEU A 10 48.27 -23.53 -7.06
CA LEU A 10 47.49 -22.40 -7.53
C LEU A 10 46.57 -21.89 -6.40
N THR A 11 46.71 -20.63 -6.02
CA THR A 11 45.68 -19.89 -5.29
C THR A 11 44.55 -19.57 -6.26
N GLY A 12 43.58 -20.49 -6.33
CA GLY A 12 42.29 -20.26 -6.94
C GLY A 12 41.47 -19.28 -6.11
N CYS A 13 40.75 -18.40 -6.81
CA CYS A 13 39.71 -17.52 -6.30
C CYS A 13 38.75 -18.24 -5.35
N SER A 14 38.50 -17.64 -4.20
CA SER A 14 37.39 -17.98 -3.32
C SER A 14 36.53 -16.74 -3.13
N ALA A 15 35.29 -16.85 -3.61
CA ALA A 15 34.06 -16.17 -3.22
C ALA A 15 34.15 -14.84 -2.46
N THR A 16 33.61 -13.80 -3.07
CA THR A 16 33.13 -12.58 -2.42
C THR A 16 32.17 -12.92 -1.29
N GLY A 17 32.67 -12.90 -0.05
CA GLY A 17 31.84 -13.00 1.15
C GLY A 17 31.07 -11.70 1.37
N SER A 18 29.74 -11.78 1.40
CA SER A 18 28.90 -10.76 2.01
C SER A 18 29.24 -10.68 3.49
N THR A 19 29.70 -9.51 3.95
CA THR A 19 29.95 -9.27 5.37
C THR A 19 28.60 -9.34 6.12
N PRO A 20 28.48 -10.10 7.22
CA PRO A 20 27.24 -10.13 7.98
C PRO A 20 26.92 -8.72 8.49
N VAL A 21 25.70 -8.26 8.22
CA VAL A 21 25.22 -7.03 8.86
C VAL A 21 24.95 -7.38 10.32
N GLN A 22 25.87 -6.96 11.19
CA GLN A 22 25.70 -7.02 12.64
C GLN A 22 25.73 -5.58 13.15
N GLY A 23 24.56 -4.97 13.26
CA GLY A 23 24.42 -3.61 13.78
C GLY A 23 23.18 -3.49 14.63
N VAL A 24 23.32 -2.90 15.82
CA VAL A 24 22.19 -2.39 16.59
C VAL A 24 22.12 -0.90 16.33
N ILE A 25 21.03 -0.44 15.75
CA ILE A 25 20.71 0.99 15.63
C ILE A 25 19.73 1.35 16.72
N THR A 26 19.97 2.47 17.39
CA THR A 26 19.03 3.02 18.36
C THR A 26 18.42 4.27 17.78
N VAL A 27 17.10 4.31 17.69
CA VAL A 27 16.35 5.48 17.23
C VAL A 27 15.57 6.14 18.37
N PRO A 28 15.53 7.48 18.43
CA PRO A 28 14.84 8.23 19.49
C PRO A 28 13.34 8.40 19.17
N ALA A 29 12.50 7.45 19.60
CA ALA A 29 11.06 7.48 19.32
C ALA A 29 10.32 8.48 20.22
N LEU A 30 9.65 9.45 19.60
CA LEU A 30 8.85 10.46 20.30
C LEU A 30 7.47 9.91 20.67
N TRP A 31 7.05 10.15 21.91
CA TRP A 31 5.72 9.77 22.41
C TRP A 31 5.02 10.91 23.12
N VAL A 32 3.69 10.82 23.16
CA VAL A 32 2.80 11.68 23.96
C VAL A 32 1.78 10.78 24.62
N GLY A 33 1.53 11.02 25.91
CA GLY A 33 0.53 10.32 26.70
C GLY A 33 0.01 11.23 27.81
N ALA A 34 -0.86 10.70 28.67
CA ALA A 34 -1.23 11.37 29.90
C ALA A 34 -0.48 10.74 31.07
N ASP A 35 0.03 11.56 31.99
CA ASP A 35 0.58 11.05 33.24
C ASP A 35 -0.53 10.52 34.17
N SER A 36 -0.16 10.02 35.35
CA SER A 36 -1.11 9.46 36.32
C SER A 36 -2.13 10.47 36.87
N THR A 37 -1.96 11.77 36.57
CA THR A 37 -2.86 12.86 36.94
C THR A 37 -3.74 13.33 35.78
N GLY A 38 -3.57 12.75 34.59
CA GLY A 38 -4.29 13.13 33.38
C GLY A 38 -3.68 14.34 32.67
N VAL A 39 -2.50 14.80 33.08
CA VAL A 39 -1.78 15.89 32.42
C VAL A 39 -0.99 15.34 31.23
N GLU A 40 -1.04 16.04 30.11
CA GLU A 40 -0.27 15.66 28.92
C GLU A 40 1.23 15.65 29.22
N ALA A 41 1.86 14.50 28.99
CA ALA A 41 3.28 14.26 29.09
C ALA A 41 3.82 13.83 27.73
N ALA A 42 5.03 14.27 27.40
CA ALA A 42 5.72 13.90 26.18
C ALA A 42 7.17 13.54 26.49
N GLY A 43 7.74 12.64 25.71
CA GLY A 43 9.09 12.16 25.95
C GLY A 43 9.71 11.49 24.74
N ILE A 44 10.89 10.94 24.98
CA ILE A 44 11.66 10.18 24.00
C ILE A 44 12.01 8.84 24.61
N GLU A 45 11.69 7.79 23.88
CA GLU A 45 12.01 6.43 24.24
C GLU A 45 13.02 5.87 23.22
N PRO A 46 14.23 5.46 23.64
CA PRO A 46 15.15 4.77 22.76
C PRO A 46 14.58 3.42 22.32
N ALA A 47 14.44 3.23 21.01
CA ALA A 47 14.11 1.94 20.42
C ALA A 47 15.35 1.36 19.74
N ALA A 48 15.80 0.20 20.20
CA ALA A 48 16.89 -0.53 19.58
C ALA A 48 16.36 -1.48 18.51
N ILE A 49 17.02 -1.46 17.36
CA ILE A 49 16.70 -2.24 16.17
C ILE A 49 17.95 -3.03 15.83
N ARG A 50 17.85 -4.35 15.88
CA ARG A 50 18.92 -5.24 15.46
C ARG A 50 18.55 -5.84 14.11
N ALA A 51 19.35 -5.54 13.10
CA ALA A 51 19.31 -6.28 11.85
C ALA A 51 20.35 -7.41 11.92
N SER A 52 19.96 -8.59 11.47
CA SER A 52 20.89 -9.70 11.25
C SER A 52 20.66 -10.31 9.87
N THR A 53 21.76 -10.68 9.20
CA THR A 53 21.72 -11.49 7.98
C THR A 53 21.98 -12.93 8.39
N VAL A 54 20.92 -13.71 8.59
CA VAL A 54 21.04 -15.15 8.87
C VAL A 54 21.01 -15.91 7.54
N GLY A 55 21.69 -17.07 7.47
CA GLY A 55 21.30 -18.11 6.50
C GLY A 55 19.82 -18.50 6.68
N PRO A 56 19.22 -19.31 5.80
CA PRO A 56 17.76 -19.46 5.78
C PRO A 56 17.20 -20.02 7.11
N PRO A 57 15.99 -19.60 7.53
CA PRO A 57 14.91 -19.17 6.64
C PRO A 57 14.26 -17.81 6.98
N GLY A 58 13.63 -17.23 5.96
CA GLY A 58 12.45 -16.36 6.09
C GLY A 58 12.69 -15.00 6.74
N PHE A 59 12.08 -13.97 6.18
CA PHE A 59 11.98 -12.70 6.87
C PHE A 59 11.41 -12.91 8.28
N THR A 60 12.15 -12.55 9.33
CA THR A 60 11.72 -12.71 10.73
C THR A 60 11.61 -11.34 11.40
N VAL A 61 10.49 -11.13 12.10
CA VAL A 61 10.29 -9.99 12.99
C VAL A 61 10.12 -10.53 14.39
N ASP A 62 11.09 -10.25 15.26
CA ASP A 62 10.99 -10.57 16.68
C ASP A 62 10.39 -9.38 17.45
N LEU A 63 9.16 -9.56 17.90
CA LEU A 63 8.42 -8.64 18.77
C LEU A 63 8.23 -9.20 20.18
N GLU A 64 8.75 -10.39 20.51
CA GLU A 64 8.54 -11.03 21.83
C GLU A 64 9.19 -10.19 22.94
N THR A 65 10.38 -9.66 22.66
CA THR A 65 11.10 -8.71 23.52
C THR A 65 10.31 -7.44 23.77
N VAL A 66 9.61 -6.94 22.75
CA VAL A 66 8.75 -5.74 22.82
C VAL A 66 7.52 -6.01 23.68
N GLN A 67 6.88 -7.17 23.48
CA GLN A 67 5.72 -7.60 24.28
C GLN A 67 6.05 -7.72 25.77
N ALA A 68 7.24 -8.24 26.10
CA ALA A 68 7.71 -8.40 27.48
C ALA A 68 7.89 -7.07 28.24
N GLN A 69 8.00 -5.94 27.53
CA GLN A 69 8.21 -4.61 28.12
C GLN A 69 6.92 -3.80 28.31
N GLY A 70 5.76 -4.38 27.98
CA GLY A 70 4.46 -3.72 28.12
C GLY A 70 4.15 -2.74 26.99
N ALA A 71 4.80 -2.86 25.84
CA ALA A 71 4.42 -2.11 24.64
C ALA A 71 3.04 -2.58 24.13
N GLY A 72 2.14 -1.63 23.90
CA GLY A 72 0.76 -1.92 23.54
C GLY A 72 0.56 -2.38 22.09
N PRO A 73 -0.68 -2.76 21.72
CA PRO A 73 -1.00 -3.25 20.37
C PRO A 73 -0.70 -2.24 19.26
N GLN A 74 -0.74 -0.92 19.54
CA GLN A 74 -0.46 0.09 18.52
C GLN A 74 1.02 0.13 18.17
N TRP A 75 1.88 -0.03 19.18
CA TRP A 75 3.32 -0.15 18.97
C TRP A 75 3.69 -1.41 18.17
N GLN A 76 3.04 -2.55 18.47
CA GLN A 76 3.29 -3.80 17.75
C GLN A 76 2.91 -3.70 16.27
N ALA A 77 1.74 -3.12 15.95
CA ALA A 77 1.34 -2.87 14.57
C ALA A 77 2.31 -1.92 13.86
N ALA A 78 2.66 -0.79 14.47
CA ALA A 78 3.58 0.16 13.87
C ALA A 78 4.97 -0.42 13.62
N THR A 79 5.45 -1.29 14.51
CA THR A 79 6.74 -1.98 14.35
C THR A 79 6.69 -3.00 13.22
N ALA A 80 5.61 -3.78 13.12
CA ALA A 80 5.43 -4.73 12.04
C ALA A 80 5.37 -4.03 10.67
N VAL A 81 4.54 -2.98 10.54
CA VAL A 81 4.45 -2.20 9.30
C VAL A 81 5.77 -1.51 8.98
N ALA A 82 6.49 -0.96 9.97
CA ALA A 82 7.80 -0.37 9.77
C ALA A 82 8.84 -1.37 9.28
N ALA A 83 8.88 -2.58 9.87
CA ALA A 83 9.68 -3.69 9.38
C ALA A 83 9.29 -4.02 7.93
N THR A 84 7.99 -3.94 7.63
CA THR A 84 7.45 -4.22 6.31
C THR A 84 7.88 -3.24 5.25
N VAL A 85 7.73 -1.96 5.51
CA VAL A 85 8.18 -0.93 4.58
C VAL A 85 9.71 -0.97 4.46
N ALA A 86 10.44 -1.13 5.57
CA ALA A 86 11.91 -1.14 5.55
C ALA A 86 12.49 -2.28 4.71
N ALA A 87 11.98 -3.51 4.83
CA ALA A 87 12.55 -4.62 4.06
C ALA A 87 12.28 -4.45 2.55
N LEU A 88 11.11 -3.96 2.15
CA LEU A 88 10.80 -3.68 0.74
C LEU A 88 11.66 -2.56 0.17
N PHE A 89 11.82 -1.46 0.91
CA PHE A 89 12.59 -0.29 0.49
C PHE A 89 14.12 -0.49 0.57
N SER A 90 14.58 -1.55 1.24
CA SER A 90 16.01 -1.84 1.39
C SER A 90 16.70 -2.24 0.08
N GLY A 91 15.93 -2.65 -0.94
CA GLY A 91 16.45 -3.21 -2.19
C GLY A 91 17.14 -4.56 -2.03
N ARG A 92 16.97 -5.22 -0.88
CA ARG A 92 17.53 -6.55 -0.60
C ARG A 92 16.46 -7.61 -0.62
N ASP A 93 16.89 -8.85 -0.81
CA ASP A 93 16.02 -10.01 -0.68
C ASP A 93 15.48 -10.10 0.76
N PRO A 94 14.16 -9.95 0.97
CA PRO A 94 13.58 -9.98 2.32
C PRO A 94 13.84 -11.31 3.03
N ARG A 95 14.08 -12.40 2.30
CA ARG A 95 14.43 -13.72 2.87
C ARG A 95 15.76 -13.73 3.62
N SER A 96 16.57 -12.68 3.43
CA SER A 96 17.88 -12.50 4.08
C SER A 96 17.86 -11.48 5.23
N ILE A 97 16.68 -10.95 5.59
CA ILE A 97 16.51 -9.91 6.59
C ILE A 97 15.83 -10.49 7.84
N ASP A 98 16.50 -10.40 8.98
CA ASP A 98 15.91 -10.58 10.31
C ASP A 98 15.97 -9.25 11.06
N LEU A 99 14.83 -8.80 11.59
CA LEU A 99 14.67 -7.56 12.34
C LEU A 99 14.11 -7.83 13.72
N GLN A 100 14.87 -7.45 14.75
CA GLN A 100 14.47 -7.57 16.14
C GLN A 100 14.38 -6.19 16.76
N TYR A 101 13.33 -5.97 17.53
CA TYR A 101 13.05 -4.68 18.15
C TYR A 101 13.10 -4.79 19.66
N SER A 102 13.62 -3.78 20.33
CA SER A 102 13.46 -3.63 21.77
C SER A 102 13.34 -2.16 22.14
N VAL A 103 12.62 -1.89 23.21
CA VAL A 103 12.40 -0.54 23.74
C VAL A 103 12.95 -0.54 25.19
N THR A 104 13.02 0.58 25.91
CA THR A 104 13.47 0.57 27.31
C THR A 104 12.40 0.91 28.35
N GLY A 105 11.27 1.48 27.92
CA GLY A 105 10.19 1.96 28.76
C GLY A 105 8.81 1.78 28.12
N PRO A 106 7.72 2.01 28.87
CA PRO A 106 6.37 1.84 28.32
C PRO A 106 6.09 2.89 27.24
N ILE A 107 5.86 2.43 26.01
CA ILE A 107 5.47 3.25 24.87
C ILE A 107 4.34 2.56 24.11
N ASP A 108 3.33 3.33 23.73
CA ASP A 108 2.24 2.85 22.88
C ASP A 108 1.80 3.98 21.94
N GLY A 109 1.66 3.65 20.65
CA GLY A 109 1.20 4.59 19.64
C GLY A 109 1.84 4.38 18.25
N PRO A 110 1.10 4.60 17.15
CA PRO A 110 1.60 4.36 15.80
C PRO A 110 2.60 5.44 15.33
N SER A 111 2.81 6.50 16.12
CA SER A 111 3.59 7.67 15.73
C SER A 111 5.11 7.44 15.61
N ALA A 112 5.57 6.23 15.94
CA ALA A 112 6.95 5.80 15.74
C ALA A 112 7.16 5.05 14.40
N GLY A 113 6.12 4.77 13.62
CA GLY A 113 6.23 3.97 12.39
C GLY A 113 7.30 4.49 11.43
N ALA A 114 7.35 5.81 11.19
CA ALA A 114 8.33 6.39 10.28
C ALA A 114 9.78 6.30 10.80
N ILE A 115 10.01 6.57 12.10
CA ILE A 115 11.37 6.49 12.67
C ILE A 115 11.87 5.05 12.79
N LEU A 116 10.97 4.10 13.10
CA LEU A 116 11.28 2.68 13.09
C LEU A 116 11.63 2.22 11.68
N THR A 117 10.94 2.72 10.64
CA THR A 117 11.25 2.39 9.25
C THR A 117 12.63 2.88 8.85
N VAL A 118 12.97 4.15 9.13
CA VAL A 118 14.29 4.72 8.84
C VAL A 118 15.39 3.98 9.62
N GLY A 119 15.15 3.68 10.89
CA GLY A 119 16.06 2.89 11.73
C GLY A 119 16.30 1.49 11.20
N SER A 120 15.26 0.79 10.78
CA SER A 120 15.34 -0.54 10.19
C SER A 120 16.04 -0.54 8.83
N LEU A 121 15.78 0.46 7.99
CA LEU A 121 16.50 0.64 6.73
C LEU A 121 18.00 0.83 6.97
N ALA A 122 18.37 1.69 7.91
CA ALA A 122 19.76 1.94 8.24
C ALA A 122 20.42 0.69 8.85
N ALA A 123 19.68 -0.05 9.69
CA ALA A 123 20.17 -1.26 10.34
C ALA A 123 20.42 -2.34 9.30
N VAL A 124 19.47 -2.56 8.38
CA VAL A 124 19.64 -3.45 7.24
C VAL A 124 20.83 -3.00 6.42
N ARG A 125 20.91 -1.72 6.02
CA ARG A 125 21.96 -1.22 5.12
C ARG A 125 23.35 -1.15 5.77
N GLY A 126 23.44 -1.22 7.09
CA GLY A 126 24.68 -1.03 7.84
C GLY A 126 25.14 0.44 7.81
N GLU A 127 24.20 1.37 7.67
CA GLU A 127 24.43 2.81 7.56
C GLU A 127 24.16 3.49 8.91
N SER A 128 24.88 4.58 9.18
CA SER A 128 24.73 5.35 10.43
C SER A 128 23.70 6.47 10.26
N LEU A 129 22.96 6.77 11.33
CA LEU A 129 22.03 7.90 11.38
C LEU A 129 22.62 9.06 12.20
N ASP A 130 22.32 10.31 11.84
CA ASP A 130 22.70 11.47 12.63
C ASP A 130 21.95 11.45 13.98
N PRO A 131 22.66 11.30 15.12
CA PRO A 131 22.04 11.18 16.43
C PRO A 131 21.38 12.48 16.92
N ARG A 132 21.56 13.60 16.20
CA ARG A 132 20.96 14.91 16.51
C ARG A 132 19.62 15.12 15.80
N VAL A 133 19.19 14.17 14.97
CA VAL A 133 17.91 14.18 14.26
C VAL A 133 16.94 13.21 14.95
N THR A 134 15.69 13.63 15.13
CA THR A 134 14.57 12.76 15.53
C THR A 134 13.40 12.97 14.57
N MET A 135 12.39 12.12 14.63
CA MET A 135 11.17 12.31 13.84
C MET A 135 9.96 11.64 14.47
N THR A 136 8.77 12.00 13.97
CA THR A 136 7.51 11.33 14.28
C THR A 136 6.65 11.23 13.03
N GLY A 137 5.79 10.23 12.98
CA GLY A 137 4.90 9.97 11.85
C GLY A 137 4.46 8.51 11.81
N THR A 138 3.24 8.25 11.33
CA THR A 138 2.89 6.90 10.88
C THR A 138 3.59 6.62 9.55
N VAL A 139 3.60 5.38 9.09
CA VAL A 139 4.12 5.02 7.77
C VAL A 139 3.06 4.22 7.01
N ALA A 140 2.83 4.57 5.75
CA ALA A 140 1.94 3.85 4.84
C ALA A 140 2.73 2.86 3.95
N PRO A 141 2.07 1.92 3.25
CA PRO A 141 2.74 0.93 2.39
C PRO A 141 3.73 1.48 1.36
N ASP A 142 3.45 2.66 0.79
CA ASP A 142 4.31 3.35 -0.17
C ASP A 142 5.42 4.18 0.49
N GLY A 143 5.59 4.07 1.80
CA GLY A 143 6.53 4.87 2.57
C GLY A 143 6.07 6.31 2.85
N THR A 144 4.84 6.69 2.48
CA THR A 144 4.29 8.00 2.87
C THR A 144 4.25 8.13 4.39
N ILE A 145 4.66 9.29 4.89
CA ILE A 145 4.65 9.61 6.32
C ILE A 145 3.32 10.28 6.68
N GLY A 146 2.52 9.60 7.48
CA GLY A 146 1.17 10.05 7.87
C GLY A 146 1.13 10.83 9.19
N ARG A 147 0.03 11.54 9.40
CA ARG A 147 -0.14 12.49 10.52
C ARG A 147 -0.14 11.80 11.88
N VAL A 148 0.20 12.58 12.90
CA VAL A 148 0.19 12.17 14.31
C VAL A 148 -0.34 13.29 15.19
N GLY A 149 -0.88 12.95 16.35
CA GLY A 149 -1.27 13.94 17.37
C GLY A 149 -0.11 14.32 18.30
N GLY A 150 -0.29 15.42 19.04
CA GLY A 150 0.59 15.88 20.10
C GLY A 150 1.90 16.49 19.58
N LEU A 151 1.90 17.10 18.40
CA LEU A 151 3.11 17.57 17.75
C LEU A 151 3.81 18.68 18.55
N ALA A 152 3.09 19.64 19.10
CA ALA A 152 3.66 20.71 19.91
C ALA A 152 4.34 20.14 21.17
N ALA A 153 3.74 19.13 21.81
CA ALA A 153 4.33 18.45 22.95
C ALA A 153 5.60 17.68 22.57
N LYS A 154 5.58 16.98 21.43
CA LYS A 154 6.76 16.28 20.88
C LYS A 154 7.89 17.22 20.49
N VAL A 155 7.58 18.38 19.89
CA VAL A 155 8.56 19.42 19.55
C VAL A 155 9.26 19.95 20.82
N ARG A 156 8.50 20.19 21.90
CA ARG A 156 9.09 20.58 23.19
C ARG A 156 9.97 19.48 23.77
N ALA A 157 9.53 18.23 23.73
CA ALA A 157 10.30 17.08 24.21
C ALA A 157 11.62 16.90 23.42
N ALA A 158 11.57 17.00 22.09
CA ALA A 158 12.74 16.94 21.21
C ALA A 158 13.75 18.06 21.52
N ALA A 159 13.28 19.30 21.67
CA ALA A 159 14.15 20.42 22.01
C ALA A 159 14.77 20.27 23.40
N GLN A 160 13.98 19.84 24.40
CA GLN A 160 14.47 19.59 25.77
C GLN A 160 15.52 18.47 25.83
N ALA A 161 15.37 17.44 25.00
CA ALA A 161 16.33 16.36 24.88
C ALA A 161 17.59 16.72 24.05
N GLY A 162 17.66 17.93 23.50
CA GLY A 162 18.85 18.45 22.82
C GLY A 162 18.96 18.07 21.33
N PHE A 163 17.87 17.62 20.69
CA PHE A 163 17.85 17.42 19.25
C PHE A 163 17.99 18.76 18.52
N THR A 164 18.69 18.77 17.39
CA THR A 164 18.85 19.97 16.56
C THR A 164 17.84 20.01 15.42
N THR A 165 17.36 18.84 14.99
CA THR A 165 16.37 18.70 13.92
C THR A 165 15.29 17.68 14.31
N MET A 166 14.04 18.01 14.04
CA MET A 166 12.90 17.11 14.17
C MET A 166 12.13 17.06 12.84
N LEU A 167 12.02 15.87 12.24
CA LEU A 167 11.20 15.68 11.05
C LEU A 167 9.75 15.38 11.45
N ILE A 168 8.79 16.00 10.75
CA ILE A 168 7.35 15.81 10.98
C ILE A 168 6.65 15.44 9.67
N PRO A 169 5.45 14.85 9.72
CA PRO A 169 4.69 14.57 8.51
C PRO A 169 4.39 15.87 7.74
N LEU A 170 4.45 15.81 6.41
CA LEU A 170 4.00 16.91 5.53
C LEU A 170 2.53 17.26 5.82
N ALA A 171 2.16 18.54 5.64
CA ALA A 171 0.82 19.05 5.94
C ALA A 171 0.41 18.89 7.43
N SER A 172 1.38 18.87 8.34
CA SER A 172 1.16 18.82 9.79
C SER A 172 1.83 19.97 10.56
N GLU A 173 2.12 21.08 9.87
CA GLU A 173 2.79 22.26 10.42
C GLU A 173 1.92 22.99 11.46
N LYS A 174 0.60 22.78 11.40
CA LYS A 174 -0.36 23.40 12.30
C LYS A 174 -1.07 22.34 13.14
N GLU A 175 -0.99 22.49 14.45
CA GLU A 175 -1.74 21.69 15.41
C GLU A 175 -2.84 22.52 16.05
N THR A 176 -4.04 21.95 16.18
CA THR A 176 -5.14 22.57 16.92
C THR A 176 -5.19 21.99 18.33
N GLY A 177 -5.03 22.83 19.35
CA GLY A 177 -5.10 22.46 20.76
C GLY A 177 -6.53 22.22 21.25
N PRO A 178 -6.71 21.65 22.45
CA PRO A 178 -8.03 21.37 23.03
C PRO A 178 -8.92 22.61 23.23
N ASP A 179 -8.32 23.79 23.36
CA ASP A 179 -8.98 25.09 23.49
C ASP A 179 -9.29 25.76 22.14
N GLY A 180 -8.98 25.09 21.02
CA GLY A 180 -9.13 25.62 19.67
C GLY A 180 -8.00 26.56 19.23
N SER A 181 -6.96 26.76 20.05
CA SER A 181 -5.78 27.52 19.65
C SER A 181 -5.01 26.76 18.57
N ILE A 182 -4.46 27.49 17.59
CA ILE A 182 -3.63 26.90 16.53
C ILE A 182 -2.18 27.20 16.87
N THR A 183 -1.38 26.14 17.01
CA THR A 183 0.08 26.22 17.18
C THR A 183 0.75 25.88 15.86
N ASP A 184 1.56 26.80 15.34
CA ASP A 184 2.52 26.49 14.28
C ASP A 184 3.74 25.82 14.92
N VAL A 185 3.95 24.55 14.62
CA VAL A 185 4.99 23.74 15.26
C VAL A 185 6.39 24.05 14.72
N ILE A 186 6.49 24.67 13.53
CA ILE A 186 7.75 25.15 12.97
C ILE A 186 8.21 26.39 13.73
N ASP A 187 7.30 27.34 13.96
CA ASP A 187 7.60 28.54 14.75
C ASP A 187 7.92 28.20 16.21
N LEU A 188 7.18 27.24 16.80
CA LEU A 188 7.48 26.70 18.13
C LEU A 188 8.90 26.12 18.18
N GLY A 189 9.26 25.27 17.22
CA GLY A 189 10.60 24.70 17.12
C GLY A 189 11.69 25.77 17.04
N ARG A 190 11.50 26.77 16.17
CA ARG A 190 12.44 27.89 16.01
C ARG A 190 12.65 28.65 17.33
N GLY A 191 11.58 28.89 18.09
CA GLY A 191 11.64 29.53 19.40
C GLY A 191 12.41 28.72 20.46
N LEU A 192 12.52 27.40 20.26
CA LEU A 192 13.22 26.48 21.15
C LEU A 192 14.63 26.08 20.65
N GLY A 193 15.09 26.65 19.52
CA GLY A 193 16.36 26.29 18.90
C GLY A 193 16.37 24.92 18.18
N LEU A 194 15.20 24.38 17.85
CA LEU A 194 15.00 23.13 17.14
C LEU A 194 14.52 23.40 15.70
N VAL A 195 15.20 22.84 14.70
CA VAL A 195 14.73 22.89 13.30
C VAL A 195 13.63 21.85 13.13
N VAL A 196 12.40 22.29 12.93
CA VAL A 196 11.28 21.40 12.59
C VAL A 196 11.09 21.41 11.09
N ARG A 197 11.17 20.23 10.45
CA ARG A 197 11.11 20.07 8.99
C ARG A 197 10.02 19.09 8.58
N PRO A 198 9.01 19.51 7.80
CA PRO A 198 8.06 18.60 7.18
C PRO A 198 8.75 17.69 6.16
N VAL A 199 8.36 16.42 6.11
CA VAL A 199 8.82 15.41 5.15
C VAL A 199 7.65 14.58 4.64
N ALA A 200 7.67 14.23 3.36
CA ALA A 200 6.54 13.55 2.72
C ALA A 200 6.58 12.02 2.88
N ASP A 201 7.78 11.43 2.83
CA ASP A 201 7.97 9.98 2.77
C ASP A 201 9.29 9.56 3.41
N VAL A 202 9.44 8.24 3.59
CA VAL A 202 10.63 7.62 4.18
C VAL A 202 11.89 7.79 3.32
N THR A 203 11.77 8.05 2.01
CA THR A 203 12.93 8.28 1.14
C THR A 203 13.57 9.62 1.48
N GLU A 204 12.76 10.68 1.58
CA GLU A 204 13.22 12.00 2.03
C GLU A 204 13.73 11.96 3.47
N ALA A 205 12.98 11.32 4.38
CA ALA A 205 13.38 11.23 5.78
C ALA A 205 14.72 10.50 5.94
N TYR A 206 14.91 9.39 5.23
CA TYR A 206 16.16 8.64 5.24
C TYR A 206 17.35 9.46 4.78
N GLU A 207 17.20 10.22 3.67
CA GLU A 207 18.28 11.07 3.17
C GLU A 207 18.72 12.13 4.19
N LEU A 208 17.76 12.70 4.92
CA LEU A 208 18.04 13.68 5.97
C LEU A 208 18.69 13.08 7.22
N PHE A 209 18.38 11.83 7.53
CA PHE A 209 18.95 11.10 8.67
C PHE A 209 20.33 10.51 8.38
N ALA A 210 20.49 9.87 7.23
CA ALA A 210 21.70 9.13 6.85
C ALA A 210 22.70 9.99 6.06
N GLY A 211 22.26 11.14 5.52
CA GLY A 211 23.09 12.00 4.67
C GLY A 211 23.35 11.42 3.28
N MET A 212 22.58 10.41 2.87
CA MET A 212 22.70 9.74 1.58
C MET A 212 21.33 9.26 1.08
N PRO A 213 21.08 9.26 -0.23
CA PRO A 213 19.77 8.93 -0.77
C PRO A 213 19.45 7.44 -0.55
N LEU A 214 18.21 7.16 -0.14
CA LEU A 214 17.69 5.78 -0.04
C LEU A 214 17.44 5.19 -1.44
N ALA A 215 16.80 5.98 -2.29
CA ALA A 215 16.40 5.63 -3.64
C ALA A 215 17.45 6.11 -4.67
N PRO A 216 17.55 5.46 -5.85
CA PRO A 216 18.34 5.98 -6.94
C PRO A 216 17.86 7.38 -7.37
N ALA A 217 18.75 8.17 -7.96
CA ALA A 217 18.36 9.45 -8.55
C ALA A 217 17.26 9.20 -9.60
N PRO A 218 16.23 10.05 -9.68
CA PRO A 218 15.19 9.90 -10.70
C PRO A 218 15.83 9.85 -12.10
N GLY A 219 15.43 8.86 -12.89
CA GLY A 219 15.96 8.67 -14.23
C GLY A 219 15.51 9.74 -15.22
N ALA A 220 16.21 9.84 -16.35
CA ALA A 220 15.90 10.84 -17.40
C ALA A 220 14.68 10.48 -18.27
N SER A 221 14.26 9.21 -18.28
CA SER A 221 13.12 8.74 -19.07
C SER A 221 12.05 8.13 -18.17
N THR A 222 10.81 8.62 -18.35
CA THR A 222 9.58 8.05 -17.80
C THR A 222 8.67 7.50 -18.92
N GLU A 223 9.21 7.33 -20.13
CA GLU A 223 8.43 6.82 -21.26
C GLU A 223 8.26 5.30 -21.19
N LEU A 224 6.99 4.87 -21.12
CA LEU A 224 6.59 3.47 -21.11
C LEU A 224 7.21 2.71 -22.28
N ALA A 225 7.64 1.46 -22.02
CA ALA A 225 8.05 0.55 -23.08
C ALA A 225 6.98 0.48 -24.21
N PRO A 226 7.34 0.46 -25.50
CA PRO A 226 6.36 0.59 -26.58
C PRO A 226 5.25 -0.47 -26.57
N SER A 227 5.53 -1.69 -26.10
CA SER A 227 4.52 -2.75 -25.94
C SER A 227 3.52 -2.43 -24.84
N VAL A 228 3.99 -1.90 -23.71
CA VAL A 228 3.17 -1.43 -22.58
C VAL A 228 2.34 -0.21 -22.99
N GLN A 229 2.94 0.76 -23.68
CA GLN A 229 2.22 1.94 -24.18
C GLN A 229 1.08 1.56 -25.12
N ARG A 230 1.29 0.58 -26.01
CA ARG A 230 0.22 0.07 -26.89
C ARG A 230 -0.88 -0.64 -26.11
N ALA A 231 -0.51 -1.52 -25.18
CA ALA A 231 -1.47 -2.27 -24.38
C ALA A 231 -2.34 -1.35 -23.51
N THR A 232 -1.73 -0.41 -22.81
CA THR A 232 -2.41 0.59 -21.96
C THR A 232 -3.31 1.50 -22.78
N SER A 233 -2.83 2.03 -23.92
CA SER A 233 -3.62 2.90 -24.79
C SER A 233 -4.82 2.18 -25.43
N GLN A 234 -4.66 0.89 -25.76
CA GLN A 234 -5.77 0.07 -26.26
C GLN A 234 -6.81 -0.21 -25.17
N GLY A 235 -6.37 -0.62 -23.97
CA GLY A 235 -7.25 -0.84 -22.82
C GLY A 235 -8.04 0.41 -22.46
N THR A 236 -7.35 1.55 -22.35
CA THR A 236 -7.95 2.86 -22.06
C THR A 236 -9.01 3.26 -23.08
N ARG A 237 -8.73 3.08 -24.39
CA ARG A 237 -9.73 3.35 -25.43
C ARG A 237 -10.97 2.48 -25.28
N THR A 238 -10.77 1.19 -25.03
CA THR A 238 -11.86 0.21 -24.86
C THR A 238 -12.72 0.56 -23.64
N LEU A 239 -12.08 0.98 -22.54
CA LEU A 239 -12.75 1.42 -21.34
C LEU A 239 -13.60 2.67 -21.59
N ILE A 240 -13.06 3.69 -22.27
CA ILE A 240 -13.80 4.92 -22.58
C ILE A 240 -15.01 4.61 -23.48
N GLU A 241 -14.85 3.73 -24.47
CA GLU A 241 -15.95 3.26 -25.32
C GLU A 241 -17.03 2.56 -24.49
N ARG A 242 -16.64 1.61 -23.62
CA ARG A 242 -17.55 0.93 -22.70
C ARG A 242 -18.29 1.89 -21.77
N LEU A 243 -17.59 2.86 -21.18
CA LEU A 243 -18.20 3.88 -20.30
C LEU A 243 -19.30 4.64 -21.04
N ARG A 244 -19.03 5.07 -22.28
CA ARG A 244 -19.99 5.79 -23.11
C ARG A 244 -21.21 4.92 -23.45
N ASP A 245 -21.00 3.66 -23.82
CA ASP A 245 -22.10 2.73 -24.12
C ASP A 245 -22.96 2.46 -22.88
N ARG A 246 -22.33 2.25 -21.73
CA ARG A 246 -23.03 2.04 -20.44
C ARG A 246 -23.80 3.28 -19.99
N LEU A 247 -23.30 4.49 -20.26
CA LEU A 247 -24.03 5.73 -19.99
C LEU A 247 -25.31 5.83 -20.84
N VAL A 248 -25.26 5.38 -22.10
CA VAL A 248 -26.44 5.31 -22.97
C VAL A 248 -27.43 4.28 -22.45
N GLU A 249 -26.96 3.08 -22.05
CA GLU A 249 -27.79 2.01 -21.51
C GLU A 249 -28.47 2.40 -20.19
N ALA A 250 -27.73 3.03 -19.27
CA ALA A 250 -28.26 3.48 -17.99
C ALA A 250 -29.37 4.53 -18.16
N GLY A 251 -29.32 5.33 -19.23
CA GLY A 251 -30.46 6.14 -19.69
C GLY A 251 -31.03 7.06 -18.61
N SER A 252 -32.29 6.83 -18.21
CA SER A 252 -33.01 7.60 -17.20
C SER A 252 -32.79 7.12 -15.76
N ASP A 253 -32.05 6.04 -15.55
CA ASP A 253 -31.75 5.51 -14.22
C ASP A 253 -30.76 6.40 -13.45
N LEU A 254 -30.00 7.23 -14.17
CA LEU A 254 -29.04 8.17 -13.61
C LEU A 254 -29.70 9.52 -13.31
N PRO A 255 -29.53 10.09 -12.10
CA PRO A 255 -29.84 11.48 -11.84
C PRO A 255 -29.12 12.40 -12.83
N LEU A 256 -29.80 13.43 -13.34
CA LEU A 256 -29.24 14.36 -14.34
C LEU A 256 -27.88 14.97 -13.93
N PRO A 257 -27.64 15.38 -12.66
CA PRO A 257 -26.33 15.88 -12.26
C PRO A 257 -25.22 14.83 -12.38
N GLU A 258 -25.49 13.58 -11.98
CA GLU A 258 -24.51 12.49 -12.06
C GLU A 258 -24.20 12.12 -13.50
N ARG A 259 -25.25 12.00 -14.32
CA ARG A 259 -25.08 11.75 -15.74
C ARG A 259 -24.18 12.78 -16.41
N LYS A 260 -24.35 14.07 -16.10
CA LYS A 260 -23.51 15.15 -16.64
C LYS A 260 -22.05 15.05 -16.18
N ARG A 261 -21.79 14.70 -14.92
CA ARG A 261 -20.43 14.49 -14.41
C ARG A 261 -19.75 13.34 -15.15
N LEU A 262 -20.44 12.21 -15.28
CA LEU A 262 -19.91 11.03 -15.97
C LEU A 262 -19.69 11.28 -17.47
N GLU A 263 -20.60 11.99 -18.14
CA GLU A 263 -20.42 12.42 -19.53
C GLU A 263 -19.21 13.36 -19.69
N SER A 264 -19.00 14.26 -18.73
CA SER A 264 -17.83 15.15 -18.70
C SER A 264 -16.53 14.39 -18.47
N ASP A 265 -16.50 13.44 -17.55
CA ASP A 265 -15.33 12.60 -17.27
C ASP A 265 -14.98 11.70 -18.47
N ALA A 266 -15.98 11.12 -19.15
CA ALA A 266 -15.75 10.36 -20.37
C ALA A 266 -15.13 11.23 -21.48
N ALA A 267 -15.58 12.49 -21.61
CA ALA A 267 -15.01 13.44 -22.58
C ALA A 267 -13.58 13.86 -22.18
N ALA A 268 -13.34 14.14 -20.90
CA ALA A 268 -12.02 14.50 -20.39
C ALA A 268 -11.01 13.38 -20.58
N ALA A 269 -11.39 12.12 -20.27
CA ALA A 269 -10.57 10.95 -20.50
C ALA A 269 -10.19 10.78 -21.98
N LEU A 270 -11.13 11.02 -22.90
CA LEU A 270 -10.85 10.96 -24.33
C LEU A 270 -9.88 12.06 -24.79
N VAL A 271 -10.02 13.28 -24.24
CA VAL A 271 -9.09 14.38 -24.52
C VAL A 271 -7.69 14.04 -24.02
N ALA A 272 -7.56 13.58 -22.77
CA ALA A 272 -6.29 13.16 -22.19
C ALA A 272 -5.60 12.07 -23.04
N LEU A 273 -6.37 11.05 -23.47
CA LEU A 273 -5.85 9.99 -24.32
C LEU A 273 -5.33 10.52 -25.67
N ASN A 274 -6.04 11.48 -26.28
CA ASN A 274 -5.67 12.05 -27.57
C ASN A 274 -4.41 12.93 -27.52
N VAL A 275 -4.09 13.52 -26.35
CA VAL A 275 -2.86 14.31 -26.15
C VAL A 275 -1.70 13.49 -25.59
N GLY A 276 -1.88 12.17 -25.44
CA GLY A 276 -0.85 11.24 -25.00
C GLY A 276 -0.78 11.02 -23.49
N ASP A 277 -1.69 11.59 -22.70
CA ASP A 277 -1.84 11.31 -21.27
C ASP A 277 -2.70 10.06 -21.05
N THR A 278 -2.16 8.90 -21.43
CA THR A 278 -2.83 7.60 -21.27
C THR A 278 -3.11 7.26 -19.79
N PRO A 279 -2.17 7.44 -18.84
CA PRO A 279 -2.43 7.19 -17.42
C PRO A 279 -3.58 8.05 -16.86
N GLY A 280 -3.57 9.36 -17.12
CA GLY A 280 -4.62 10.26 -16.64
C GLY A 280 -5.97 9.97 -17.28
N ALA A 281 -5.98 9.62 -18.57
CA ALA A 281 -7.17 9.18 -19.28
C ALA A 281 -7.78 7.91 -18.67
N TYR A 282 -6.94 6.90 -18.41
CA TYR A 282 -7.38 5.67 -17.76
C TYR A 282 -7.98 6.02 -16.39
N GLY A 283 -7.30 6.82 -15.57
CA GLY A 283 -7.68 7.11 -14.17
C GLY A 283 -9.05 7.73 -14.05
N THR A 284 -9.27 8.75 -14.89
CA THR A 284 -10.56 9.42 -15.06
C THR A 284 -11.65 8.44 -15.48
N ALA A 285 -11.38 7.60 -16.50
CA ALA A 285 -12.36 6.67 -17.04
C ALA A 285 -12.73 5.55 -16.06
N VAL A 286 -11.80 5.06 -15.24
CA VAL A 286 -12.10 4.04 -14.23
C VAL A 286 -12.90 4.60 -13.08
N LEU A 287 -12.56 5.78 -12.55
CA LEU A 287 -13.38 6.40 -11.51
C LEU A 287 -14.83 6.59 -11.99
N ALA A 288 -15.01 7.16 -13.18
CA ALA A 288 -16.33 7.35 -13.78
C ALA A 288 -17.08 6.02 -13.98
N SER A 289 -16.40 4.98 -14.47
CA SER A 289 -17.02 3.67 -14.69
C SER A 289 -17.44 3.00 -13.38
N ARG A 290 -16.63 3.07 -12.34
CA ARG A 290 -16.98 2.54 -11.01
C ARG A 290 -18.19 3.26 -10.41
N VAL A 291 -18.23 4.60 -10.50
CA VAL A 291 -19.39 5.40 -10.07
C VAL A 291 -20.65 4.98 -10.84
N LEU A 292 -20.55 4.86 -12.16
CA LEU A 292 -21.66 4.42 -13.01
C LEU A 292 -22.19 3.04 -12.60
N GLU A 293 -21.32 2.03 -12.50
CA GLU A 293 -21.73 0.66 -12.19
C GLU A 293 -22.41 0.54 -10.83
N ARG A 294 -21.98 1.35 -9.85
CA ARG A 294 -22.64 1.42 -8.54
C ARG A 294 -24.00 2.04 -8.58
N ILE A 295 -24.16 3.18 -9.25
CA ILE A 295 -25.46 3.85 -9.37
C ILE A 295 -26.43 2.95 -10.13
N SER A 296 -25.99 2.35 -11.23
CA SER A 296 -26.80 1.43 -12.04
C SER A 296 -27.22 0.19 -11.25
N SER A 297 -26.30 -0.44 -10.51
CA SER A 297 -26.60 -1.62 -9.69
C SER A 297 -27.53 -1.28 -8.52
N SER A 298 -27.35 -0.10 -7.91
CA SER A 298 -28.26 0.42 -6.88
C SER A 298 -29.68 0.63 -7.42
N ALA A 299 -29.81 1.24 -8.61
CA ALA A 299 -31.10 1.47 -9.25
C ALA A 299 -31.79 0.14 -9.61
N GLN A 300 -31.03 -0.84 -10.10
CA GLN A 300 -31.54 -2.18 -10.37
C GLN A 300 -32.06 -2.87 -9.10
N ALA A 301 -31.32 -2.79 -8.00
CA ALA A 301 -31.75 -3.36 -6.71
C ALA A 301 -33.04 -2.70 -6.20
N ARG A 302 -33.16 -1.36 -6.25
CA ARG A 302 -34.40 -0.66 -5.88
C ARG A 302 -35.59 -1.11 -6.70
N ARG A 303 -35.43 -1.29 -8.01
CA ARG A 303 -36.48 -1.84 -8.88
C ARG A 303 -36.84 -3.27 -8.50
N GLN A 304 -35.85 -4.10 -8.17
CA GLN A 304 -36.09 -5.48 -7.77
C GLN A 304 -36.86 -5.55 -6.44
N ILE A 305 -36.48 -4.75 -5.45
CA ILE A 305 -37.20 -4.60 -4.19
C ILE A 305 -38.66 -4.19 -4.45
N ALA A 306 -38.88 -3.15 -5.27
CA ALA A 306 -40.22 -2.66 -5.57
C ALA A 306 -41.08 -3.70 -6.32
N ARG A 307 -40.48 -4.55 -7.16
CA ARG A 307 -41.20 -5.55 -7.96
C ARG A 307 -41.44 -6.87 -7.24
N ALA A 308 -40.49 -7.30 -6.41
CA ALA A 308 -40.39 -8.68 -5.92
C ALA A 308 -40.21 -8.77 -4.38
N GLY A 309 -40.08 -7.63 -3.71
CA GLY A 309 -39.84 -7.55 -2.26
C GLY A 309 -38.37 -7.73 -1.87
N SER A 310 -38.03 -7.23 -0.68
CA SER A 310 -36.66 -7.18 -0.15
C SER A 310 -36.04 -8.58 0.03
N ALA A 311 -36.84 -9.57 0.43
CA ALA A 311 -36.35 -10.94 0.62
C ALA A 311 -35.84 -11.57 -0.69
N GLN A 312 -36.58 -11.41 -1.80
CA GLN A 312 -36.17 -11.93 -3.10
C GLN A 312 -34.99 -11.14 -3.68
N ALA A 313 -34.97 -9.81 -3.51
CA ALA A 313 -33.83 -8.99 -3.90
C ALA A 313 -32.54 -9.41 -3.17
N ARG A 314 -32.62 -9.59 -1.84
CA ARG A 314 -31.50 -10.06 -1.02
C ARG A 314 -30.95 -11.40 -1.50
N ALA A 315 -31.83 -12.40 -1.69
CA ALA A 315 -31.42 -13.72 -2.17
C ALA A 315 -30.75 -13.66 -3.55
N SER A 316 -31.29 -12.83 -4.45
CA SER A 316 -30.73 -12.65 -5.79
C SER A 316 -29.36 -11.99 -5.78
N ILE A 317 -29.13 -10.99 -4.91
CA ILE A 317 -27.84 -10.32 -4.78
C ILE A 317 -26.80 -11.26 -4.16
N ALA A 318 -27.18 -12.04 -3.14
CA ALA A 318 -26.29 -13.03 -2.53
C ALA A 318 -25.88 -14.14 -3.52
N ASP A 319 -26.83 -14.68 -4.29
CA ASP A 319 -26.54 -15.69 -5.34
C ASP A 319 -25.64 -15.12 -6.44
N ALA A 320 -25.91 -13.90 -6.88
CA ALA A 320 -25.07 -13.21 -7.85
C ALA A 320 -23.63 -13.00 -7.34
N ALA A 321 -23.47 -12.57 -6.09
CA ALA A 321 -22.16 -12.39 -5.47
C ALA A 321 -21.37 -13.70 -5.38
N GLN A 322 -22.02 -14.81 -5.04
CA GLN A 322 -21.38 -16.14 -5.03
C GLN A 322 -20.90 -16.59 -6.42
N LYS A 323 -21.71 -16.35 -7.46
CA LYS A 323 -21.34 -16.66 -8.86
C LYS A 323 -20.14 -15.83 -9.32
N ASP A 324 -20.14 -14.54 -9.01
CA ASP A 324 -19.03 -13.67 -9.36
C ASP A 324 -17.77 -13.96 -8.54
N ALA A 325 -17.89 -14.40 -7.28
CA ALA A 325 -16.77 -14.88 -6.49
C ALA A 325 -16.14 -16.14 -7.09
N ALA A 326 -16.95 -17.07 -7.61
CA ALA A 326 -16.46 -18.25 -8.33
C ALA A 326 -15.76 -17.87 -9.65
N ARG A 327 -16.29 -16.86 -10.37
CA ARG A 327 -15.63 -16.29 -11.53
C ARG A 327 -14.29 -15.64 -11.18
N ALA A 328 -14.23 -14.87 -10.08
CA ALA A 328 -12.99 -14.26 -9.60
C ALA A 328 -11.92 -15.32 -9.29
N ARG A 329 -12.31 -16.45 -8.66
CA ARG A 329 -11.41 -17.59 -8.46
C ARG A 329 -10.86 -18.14 -9.78
N ALA A 330 -11.70 -18.31 -10.79
CA ALA A 330 -11.25 -18.78 -12.10
C ALA A 330 -10.24 -17.81 -12.75
N LEU A 331 -10.50 -16.50 -12.67
CA LEU A 331 -9.59 -15.47 -13.17
C LEU A 331 -8.24 -15.45 -12.42
N LEU A 332 -8.24 -15.67 -11.11
CA LEU A 332 -6.99 -15.80 -10.32
C LEU A 332 -6.14 -16.97 -10.81
N VAL A 333 -6.75 -18.15 -10.97
CA VAL A 333 -6.06 -19.36 -11.45
C VAL A 333 -5.53 -19.17 -12.87
N GLU A 334 -6.34 -18.63 -13.78
CA GLU A 334 -5.92 -18.38 -15.17
C GLU A 334 -4.84 -17.31 -15.27
N GLY A 335 -4.98 -16.24 -14.50
CA GLY A 335 -4.06 -15.11 -14.50
C GLY A 335 -2.68 -15.46 -13.93
N ALA A 336 -2.61 -16.39 -12.97
CA ALA A 336 -1.38 -16.90 -12.38
C ALA A 336 -0.55 -17.81 -13.32
N ASN A 337 -1.03 -18.11 -14.52
CA ASN A 337 -0.26 -18.89 -15.50
C ASN A 337 0.99 -18.14 -15.96
N VAL A 338 2.15 -18.78 -15.77
CA VAL A 338 3.49 -18.24 -16.07
C VAL A 338 4.10 -18.72 -17.38
N ALA A 339 3.38 -19.53 -18.17
CA ALA A 339 3.92 -20.12 -19.38
C ALA A 339 4.44 -19.05 -20.36
N GLY A 340 5.74 -19.09 -20.65
CA GLY A 340 6.40 -18.18 -21.59
C GLY A 340 6.69 -16.77 -21.04
N LEU A 341 6.52 -16.54 -19.73
CA LEU A 341 6.80 -15.26 -19.09
C LEU A 341 8.25 -15.18 -18.56
N GLY A 342 8.85 -14.00 -18.64
CA GLY A 342 10.12 -13.67 -17.99
C GLY A 342 9.95 -13.24 -16.53
N VAL A 343 11.05 -13.08 -15.81
CA VAL A 343 11.09 -12.76 -14.35
C VAL A 343 10.29 -11.52 -13.98
N GLU A 344 10.36 -10.46 -14.79
CA GLU A 344 9.68 -9.19 -14.51
C GLU A 344 8.16 -9.31 -14.69
N GLN A 345 7.73 -10.07 -15.71
CA GLN A 345 6.31 -10.36 -15.95
C GLN A 345 5.76 -11.19 -14.79
N VAL A 346 6.48 -12.24 -14.38
CA VAL A 346 6.14 -13.08 -13.21
C VAL A 346 6.00 -12.23 -11.94
N ALA A 347 6.98 -11.37 -11.65
CA ALA A 347 6.95 -10.49 -10.47
C ALA A 347 5.83 -9.44 -10.51
N SER A 348 5.31 -9.11 -11.71
CA SER A 348 4.20 -8.16 -11.86
C SER A 348 2.82 -8.80 -11.65
N LEU A 349 2.69 -10.11 -11.86
CA LEU A 349 1.39 -10.80 -11.80
C LEU A 349 0.68 -10.69 -10.43
N PRO A 350 1.35 -10.80 -9.27
CA PRO A 350 0.68 -10.67 -7.98
C PRO A 350 -0.08 -9.34 -7.81
N PHE A 351 0.50 -8.23 -8.28
CA PHE A 351 -0.12 -6.91 -8.21
C PHE A 351 -1.26 -6.73 -9.21
N ALA A 352 -1.16 -7.33 -10.39
CA ALA A 352 -2.27 -7.37 -11.36
C ALA A 352 -3.45 -8.22 -10.86
N LEU A 353 -3.16 -9.25 -10.05
CA LEU A 353 -4.15 -10.17 -9.50
C LEU A 353 -4.72 -9.72 -8.15
N ALA A 354 -4.03 -8.89 -7.40
CA ALA A 354 -4.48 -8.41 -6.08
C ALA A 354 -5.88 -7.75 -6.12
N PRO A 355 -6.24 -6.90 -7.11
CA PRO A 355 -7.62 -6.40 -7.24
C PRO A 355 -8.65 -7.52 -7.42
N ILE A 356 -8.32 -8.59 -8.15
CA ILE A 356 -9.21 -9.76 -8.33
C ILE A 356 -9.34 -10.55 -7.03
N ALA A 357 -8.25 -10.68 -6.26
CA ALA A 357 -8.25 -11.32 -4.95
C ALA A 357 -9.13 -10.55 -3.95
N TYR A 358 -9.00 -9.22 -3.92
CA TYR A 358 -9.87 -8.35 -3.14
C TYR A 358 -11.34 -8.48 -3.58
N ALA A 359 -11.61 -8.40 -4.89
CA ALA A 359 -12.97 -8.52 -5.42
C ALA A 359 -13.61 -9.86 -5.01
N ARG A 360 -12.87 -10.97 -5.07
CA ARG A 360 -13.37 -12.26 -4.58
C ARG A 360 -13.76 -12.20 -3.11
N ALA A 361 -12.88 -11.68 -2.25
CA ALA A 361 -13.15 -11.59 -0.81
C ALA A 361 -14.35 -10.67 -0.51
N ALA A 362 -14.43 -9.50 -1.16
CA ALA A 362 -15.55 -8.58 -1.08
C ALA A 362 -16.88 -9.24 -1.49
N LEU A 363 -16.89 -9.98 -2.60
CA LEU A 363 -18.07 -10.72 -3.08
C LEU A 363 -18.48 -11.84 -2.10
N MET A 364 -17.53 -12.56 -1.51
CA MET A 364 -17.81 -13.59 -0.51
C MET A 364 -18.32 -13.00 0.81
N ALA A 365 -17.98 -11.76 1.13
CA ALA A 365 -18.42 -11.07 2.34
C ALA A 365 -19.85 -10.47 2.22
N ILE A 366 -20.36 -10.24 1.01
CA ILE A 366 -21.70 -9.67 0.78
C ILE A 366 -22.81 -10.45 1.52
N PRO A 367 -22.90 -11.79 1.45
CA PRO A 367 -23.89 -12.55 2.20
C PRO A 367 -23.86 -12.32 3.72
N THR A 368 -22.65 -12.18 4.29
CA THR A 368 -22.47 -11.88 5.73
C THR A 368 -23.03 -10.50 6.07
N GLY A 369 -22.69 -9.47 5.30
CA GLY A 369 -23.24 -8.12 5.49
C GLY A 369 -24.77 -8.07 5.39
N LEU A 370 -25.35 -8.80 4.42
CA LEU A 370 -26.79 -8.92 4.24
C LEU A 370 -27.51 -9.71 5.34
N ALA A 371 -26.80 -10.57 6.08
CA ALA A 371 -27.35 -11.30 7.22
C ALA A 371 -27.44 -10.42 8.47
N GLU A 372 -26.45 -9.55 8.68
CA GLU A 372 -26.37 -8.62 9.82
C GLU A 372 -27.31 -7.41 9.67
N SER A 373 -27.59 -6.98 8.43
CA SER A 373 -28.56 -5.93 8.15
C SER A 373 -29.44 -6.28 6.94
N GLY A 374 -30.75 -6.34 7.19
CA GLY A 374 -31.74 -6.78 6.21
C GLY A 374 -32.58 -5.66 5.59
N ASP A 375 -32.33 -4.40 5.91
CA ASP A 375 -33.10 -3.29 5.36
C ASP A 375 -32.82 -3.04 3.87
N ASP A 376 -33.72 -2.31 3.22
CA ASP A 376 -33.61 -2.00 1.79
C ASP A 376 -32.35 -1.20 1.47
N ALA A 377 -31.86 -0.39 2.41
CA ALA A 377 -30.65 0.42 2.22
C ALA A 377 -29.40 -0.45 2.14
N SER A 378 -29.30 -1.45 3.01
CA SER A 378 -28.21 -2.43 3.06
C SER A 378 -28.23 -3.36 1.85
N ILE A 379 -29.41 -3.73 1.36
CA ILE A 379 -29.57 -4.47 0.10
C ILE A 379 -29.07 -3.64 -1.09
N VAL A 380 -29.43 -2.35 -1.14
CA VAL A 380 -28.98 -1.43 -2.20
C VAL A 380 -27.46 -1.20 -2.13
N ALA A 381 -26.89 -1.05 -0.93
CA ALA A 381 -25.45 -0.90 -0.74
C ALA A 381 -24.68 -2.16 -1.17
N ALA A 382 -25.18 -3.35 -0.84
CA ALA A 382 -24.61 -4.62 -1.29
C ALA A 382 -24.67 -4.78 -2.82
N ALA A 383 -25.74 -4.31 -3.45
CA ALA A 383 -25.84 -4.30 -4.92
C ALA A 383 -24.86 -3.33 -5.57
N ALA A 384 -24.65 -2.15 -4.98
CA ALA A 384 -23.63 -1.21 -5.43
C ALA A 384 -22.23 -1.88 -5.36
N GLU A 385 -21.94 -2.54 -4.24
CA GLU A 385 -20.68 -3.26 -4.05
C GLU A 385 -20.49 -4.38 -5.07
N LEU A 386 -21.53 -5.20 -5.30
CA LEU A 386 -21.53 -6.22 -6.36
C LEU A 386 -21.21 -5.62 -7.74
N GLY A 387 -21.80 -4.46 -8.08
CA GLY A 387 -21.54 -3.76 -9.33
C GLY A 387 -20.09 -3.29 -9.47
N ASP A 388 -19.53 -2.71 -8.41
CA ASP A 388 -18.14 -2.28 -8.38
C ASP A 388 -17.16 -3.45 -8.53
N GLN A 389 -17.38 -4.54 -7.80
CA GLN A 389 -16.50 -5.70 -7.89
C GLN A 389 -16.62 -6.40 -9.25
N ARG A 390 -17.79 -6.41 -9.89
CA ARG A 390 -17.91 -6.85 -11.29
C ARG A 390 -17.09 -6.02 -12.24
N PHE A 391 -17.06 -4.70 -12.06
CA PHE A 391 -16.21 -3.82 -12.85
C PHE A 391 -14.73 -4.19 -12.69
N VAL A 392 -14.28 -4.50 -11.47
CA VAL A 392 -12.92 -4.99 -11.22
C VAL A 392 -12.64 -6.28 -12.01
N LEU A 393 -13.55 -7.25 -11.98
CA LEU A 393 -13.40 -8.52 -12.70
C LEU A 393 -13.47 -8.39 -14.23
N ASP A 394 -14.16 -7.38 -14.73
CA ASP A 394 -14.38 -7.16 -16.15
C ASP A 394 -13.32 -6.28 -16.82
N VAL A 395 -12.73 -5.37 -16.04
CA VAL A 395 -11.87 -4.30 -16.57
C VAL A 395 -10.53 -4.29 -15.84
N VAL A 396 -10.53 -3.90 -14.55
CA VAL A 396 -9.28 -3.58 -13.82
C VAL A 396 -8.33 -4.78 -13.78
N GLY A 397 -8.84 -5.96 -13.41
CA GLY A 397 -8.05 -7.19 -13.37
C GLY A 397 -7.54 -7.62 -14.75
N PRO A 398 -8.42 -7.83 -15.75
CA PRO A 398 -8.01 -8.19 -17.11
C PRO A 398 -7.03 -7.21 -17.76
N ASP A 399 -7.21 -5.90 -17.58
CA ASP A 399 -6.30 -4.90 -18.13
C ASP A 399 -4.97 -4.87 -17.37
N GLY A 400 -4.97 -5.05 -16.04
CA GLY A 400 -3.74 -5.26 -15.27
C GLY A 400 -2.95 -6.48 -15.77
N LEU A 401 -3.62 -7.61 -16.00
CA LEU A 401 -2.97 -8.81 -16.57
C LEU A 401 -2.43 -8.57 -17.99
N ARG A 402 -3.17 -7.82 -18.82
CA ARG A 402 -2.73 -7.45 -20.16
C ARG A 402 -1.44 -6.63 -20.11
N VAL A 403 -1.36 -5.65 -19.21
CA VAL A 403 -0.15 -4.83 -19.06
C VAL A 403 1.01 -5.61 -18.46
N ALA A 404 0.77 -6.39 -17.39
CA ALA A 404 1.78 -7.25 -16.77
C ALA A 404 2.42 -8.21 -17.79
N ARG A 405 1.64 -8.70 -18.75
CA ARG A 405 2.12 -9.58 -19.83
C ARG A 405 2.72 -8.82 -21.02
N ALA A 406 2.40 -7.54 -21.20
CA ALA A 406 2.94 -6.71 -22.27
C ALA A 406 4.31 -6.10 -21.96
N SER A 407 4.73 -6.07 -20.69
CA SER A 407 6.08 -5.64 -20.31
C SER A 407 7.13 -6.48 -21.04
N SER A 408 8.14 -5.83 -21.64
CA SER A 408 9.10 -6.53 -22.49
C SER A 408 9.93 -7.54 -21.70
N ALA A 409 9.94 -8.78 -22.16
CA ALA A 409 10.72 -9.86 -21.56
C ALA A 409 12.20 -9.77 -21.97
N ARG A 410 13.11 -9.78 -20.98
CA ARG A 410 14.31 -10.62 -21.14
C ARG A 410 13.85 -12.07 -20.93
N PRO A 411 14.21 -13.03 -21.80
CA PRO A 411 13.95 -14.43 -21.52
C PRO A 411 14.79 -14.85 -20.31
N ALA A 412 14.18 -14.85 -19.13
CA ALA A 412 14.74 -15.44 -17.92
C ALA A 412 14.27 -16.89 -17.82
N SER A 413 15.16 -17.81 -17.43
CA SER A 413 14.78 -19.18 -17.09
C SER A 413 14.42 -19.25 -15.60
N LEU A 414 13.19 -18.89 -15.24
CA LEU A 414 12.61 -19.38 -13.97
C LEU A 414 12.10 -20.81 -14.19
N SER A 415 12.99 -21.72 -14.60
CA SER A 415 12.71 -23.14 -14.51
C SER A 415 12.93 -23.54 -13.05
N GLU A 416 11.87 -23.40 -12.26
CA GLU A 416 11.72 -23.97 -10.91
C GLU A 416 12.73 -23.50 -9.85
N ALA A 417 12.30 -22.54 -9.04
CA ALA A 417 12.73 -22.46 -7.65
C ALA A 417 11.55 -21.98 -6.79
N PRO A 418 10.90 -22.88 -6.03
CA PRO A 418 9.99 -22.46 -4.97
C PRO A 418 10.77 -21.62 -3.94
N GLY A 419 10.21 -20.50 -3.52
CA GLY A 419 10.72 -19.74 -2.39
C GLY A 419 11.04 -18.27 -2.64
N PHE A 420 10.98 -17.74 -3.87
CA PHE A 420 11.27 -16.33 -4.11
C PHE A 420 10.09 -15.43 -3.70
N LEU A 421 8.88 -15.73 -4.19
CA LEU A 421 7.70 -14.91 -3.93
C LEU A 421 7.08 -15.24 -2.57
N SER A 422 7.15 -16.50 -2.14
CA SER A 422 6.62 -16.91 -0.82
C SER A 422 7.29 -16.19 0.35
N GLY A 423 8.55 -15.74 0.22
CA GLY A 423 9.20 -14.88 1.21
C GLY A 423 8.54 -13.50 1.39
N TYR A 424 7.92 -12.97 0.34
CA TYR A 424 7.13 -11.73 0.40
C TYR A 424 5.72 -11.97 0.96
N THR A 425 5.15 -13.15 0.70
CA THR A 425 3.84 -13.56 1.23
C THR A 425 3.81 -13.52 2.75
N ASP A 426 4.70 -14.27 3.41
CA ASP A 426 4.74 -14.39 4.88
C ASP A 426 4.82 -13.02 5.58
N PHE A 427 5.57 -12.14 4.95
CA PHE A 427 5.84 -10.82 5.42
C PHE A 427 4.64 -9.86 5.34
N LEU A 428 3.97 -9.82 4.19
CA LEU A 428 2.77 -9.02 4.00
C LEU A 428 1.64 -9.52 4.92
N VAL A 429 1.55 -10.85 5.13
CA VAL A 429 0.62 -11.46 6.08
C VAL A 429 0.92 -11.01 7.52
N ARG A 430 2.18 -11.08 7.98
CA ARG A 430 2.55 -10.61 9.33
C ARG A 430 2.25 -9.13 9.55
N GLY A 431 2.51 -8.29 8.54
CA GLY A 431 2.14 -6.87 8.57
C GLY A 431 0.63 -6.70 8.74
N GLY A 432 -0.17 -7.41 7.95
CA GLY A 432 -1.62 -7.37 8.04
C GLY A 432 -2.18 -7.88 9.37
N ASP A 433 -1.64 -8.98 9.90
CA ASP A 433 -2.05 -9.56 11.19
C ASP A 433 -1.79 -8.62 12.36
N ALA A 434 -0.63 -7.95 12.37
CA ALA A 434 -0.31 -6.97 13.40
C ALA A 434 -1.28 -5.78 13.36
N THR A 435 -1.64 -5.33 12.16
CA THR A 435 -2.64 -4.29 11.94
C THR A 435 -4.04 -4.72 12.38
N LEU A 436 -4.45 -5.96 12.10
CA LEU A 436 -5.71 -6.52 12.62
C LEU A 436 -5.73 -6.59 14.15
N ALA A 437 -4.64 -7.01 14.78
CA ALA A 437 -4.53 -7.07 16.23
C ALA A 437 -4.66 -5.66 16.86
N TYR A 438 -4.06 -4.64 16.24
CA TYR A 438 -4.29 -3.24 16.62
C TYR A 438 -5.76 -2.88 16.50
N LEU A 439 -6.40 -3.09 15.33
CA LEU A 439 -7.82 -2.77 15.14
C LEU A 439 -8.69 -3.43 16.21
N GLY A 440 -8.48 -4.70 16.53
CA GLY A 440 -9.20 -5.40 17.60
C GLY A 440 -9.07 -4.73 18.97
N SER A 441 -7.91 -4.15 19.29
CA SER A 441 -7.66 -3.45 20.55
C SER A 441 -8.31 -2.06 20.65
N VAL A 442 -8.39 -1.31 19.54
CA VAL A 442 -8.99 0.03 19.50
C VAL A 442 -10.49 0.01 19.18
N SER A 443 -11.01 -1.07 18.59
CA SER A 443 -12.43 -1.23 18.23
C SER A 443 -13.37 -1.09 19.43
N GLY A 444 -12.87 -1.23 20.67
CA GLY A 444 -13.62 -0.93 21.89
C GLY A 444 -13.85 0.57 22.15
N THR A 445 -13.27 1.49 21.35
CA THR A 445 -13.24 2.93 21.63
C THR A 445 -13.79 3.85 20.53
N ARG A 446 -13.97 3.37 19.28
CA ARG A 446 -14.67 4.10 18.21
C ARG A 446 -15.39 3.11 17.29
N PRO A 447 -16.73 3.10 17.22
CA PRO A 447 -17.45 2.15 16.39
C PRO A 447 -17.27 2.50 14.91
N PHE A 448 -17.15 1.46 14.08
CA PHE A 448 -17.62 1.50 12.69
C PHE A 448 -19.03 2.12 12.69
N SER A 449 -19.31 3.11 11.84
CA SER A 449 -20.55 3.91 11.92
C SER A 449 -21.84 3.10 11.73
N GLN A 450 -21.74 1.86 11.24
CA GLN A 450 -22.86 0.96 10.94
C GLN A 450 -22.45 -0.51 11.25
N PRO A 451 -23.23 -1.28 12.03
CA PRO A 451 -22.90 -2.67 12.42
C PRO A 451 -22.67 -3.62 11.22
N GLY A 452 -23.50 -3.54 10.17
CA GLY A 452 -23.39 -4.42 8.99
C GLY A 452 -22.13 -4.19 8.16
N ASN A 453 -21.63 -2.94 8.10
CA ASN A 453 -20.43 -2.59 7.37
C ASN A 453 -19.17 -3.11 8.06
N ALA A 454 -19.17 -3.13 9.40
CA ALA A 454 -18.08 -3.67 10.20
C ALA A 454 -17.91 -5.17 10.01
N ALA A 455 -19.03 -5.91 10.06
CA ALA A 455 -19.03 -7.35 9.89
C ALA A 455 -18.61 -7.76 8.46
N GLN A 456 -19.07 -7.03 7.44
CA GLN A 456 -18.63 -7.26 6.07
C GLN A 456 -17.13 -6.96 5.90
N ALA A 457 -16.63 -5.83 6.41
CA ALA A 457 -15.20 -5.50 6.34
C ALA A 457 -14.33 -6.55 7.05
N ALA A 458 -14.75 -7.01 8.24
CA ALA A 458 -14.07 -8.09 8.95
C ALA A 458 -14.09 -9.40 8.15
N ALA A 459 -15.21 -9.74 7.52
CA ALA A 459 -15.32 -10.91 6.65
C ALA A 459 -14.40 -10.84 5.42
N VAL A 460 -14.21 -9.65 4.82
CA VAL A 460 -13.24 -9.45 3.73
C VAL A 460 -11.82 -9.77 4.19
N LEU A 461 -11.40 -9.21 5.33
CA LEU A 461 -10.06 -9.43 5.87
C LEU A 461 -9.84 -10.89 6.26
N GLN A 462 -10.86 -11.54 6.84
CA GLN A 462 -10.81 -12.97 7.13
C GLN A 462 -10.66 -13.80 5.86
N GLU A 463 -11.45 -13.53 4.82
CA GLU A 463 -11.32 -14.23 3.54
C GLU A 463 -9.94 -14.05 2.93
N LEU A 464 -9.38 -12.84 2.95
CA LEU A 464 -8.04 -12.57 2.43
C LEU A 464 -6.94 -13.29 3.23
N ALA A 465 -7.02 -13.28 4.57
CA ALA A 465 -6.05 -13.94 5.44
C ALA A 465 -6.04 -15.47 5.28
N HIS A 466 -7.19 -16.10 5.03
CA HIS A 466 -7.33 -17.56 4.96
C HIS A 466 -7.28 -18.12 3.53
N ALA A 467 -7.32 -17.27 2.50
CA ALA A 467 -7.36 -17.71 1.10
C ALA A 467 -5.99 -18.03 0.49
N ALA A 468 -4.88 -17.80 1.20
CA ALA A 468 -3.56 -18.28 0.77
C ALA A 468 -3.53 -19.83 0.84
N PRO A 469 -3.26 -20.55 -0.27
CA PRO A 469 -3.22 -22.02 -0.23
C PRO A 469 -2.23 -22.54 0.82
N PRO A 470 -2.56 -23.60 1.59
CA PRO A 470 -1.71 -24.09 2.69
C PRO A 470 -0.43 -24.80 2.23
N ALA A 471 -0.31 -25.10 0.93
CA ALA A 471 0.88 -25.68 0.34
C ALA A 471 1.16 -25.02 -1.01
N VAL A 472 2.36 -24.46 -1.16
CA VAL A 472 2.91 -24.02 -2.44
C VAL A 472 3.42 -25.25 -3.17
N SER A 473 2.79 -25.63 -4.29
CA SER A 473 3.27 -26.73 -5.14
C SER A 473 4.08 -26.26 -6.34
N GLY A 474 3.97 -24.98 -6.71
CA GLY A 474 4.74 -24.37 -7.78
C GLY A 474 4.55 -22.85 -7.87
N LEU A 475 5.19 -22.24 -8.86
CA LEU A 475 5.26 -20.77 -9.02
C LEU A 475 3.87 -20.12 -9.20
N SER A 476 2.94 -20.77 -9.88
CA SER A 476 1.56 -20.26 -10.01
C SER A 476 0.85 -20.15 -8.66
N ASP A 477 1.11 -21.10 -7.75
CA ASP A 477 0.54 -21.06 -6.40
C ASP A 477 1.17 -19.92 -5.58
N GLU A 478 2.49 -19.67 -5.73
CA GLU A 478 3.14 -18.53 -5.07
C GLU A 478 2.58 -17.19 -5.56
N ILE A 479 2.35 -17.05 -6.86
CA ILE A 479 1.75 -15.84 -7.43
C ILE A 479 0.36 -15.59 -6.85
N GLU A 480 -0.45 -16.65 -6.77
CA GLU A 480 -1.79 -16.55 -6.19
C GLU A 480 -1.73 -16.16 -4.71
N GLN A 481 -0.88 -16.83 -3.92
CA GLN A 481 -0.70 -16.50 -2.50
C GLN A 481 -0.24 -15.07 -2.30
N LEU A 482 0.72 -14.61 -3.09
CA LEU A 482 1.23 -13.25 -3.00
C LEU A 482 0.16 -12.24 -3.42
N ALA A 483 -0.67 -12.55 -4.42
CA ALA A 483 -1.81 -11.69 -4.78
C ALA A 483 -2.80 -11.51 -3.61
N TYR A 484 -3.13 -12.59 -2.90
CA TYR A 484 -3.95 -12.50 -1.69
C TYR A 484 -3.25 -11.72 -0.58
N SER A 485 -1.95 -11.94 -0.39
CA SER A 485 -1.19 -11.29 0.68
C SER A 485 -1.01 -9.79 0.43
N VAL A 486 -0.81 -9.37 -0.82
CA VAL A 486 -0.85 -7.97 -1.24
C VAL A 486 -2.22 -7.37 -0.97
N ALA A 487 -3.29 -8.04 -1.41
CA ALA A 487 -4.65 -7.55 -1.16
C ALA A 487 -4.96 -7.46 0.35
N TYR A 488 -4.52 -8.44 1.14
CA TYR A 488 -4.69 -8.46 2.59
C TYR A 488 -3.96 -7.31 3.27
N PHE A 489 -2.67 -7.15 3.00
CA PHE A 489 -1.86 -6.08 3.59
C PHE A 489 -2.39 -4.69 3.23
N LEU A 490 -2.72 -4.45 1.96
CA LEU A 490 -3.27 -3.16 1.55
C LEU A 490 -4.65 -2.90 2.17
N ALA A 491 -5.51 -3.92 2.25
CA ALA A 491 -6.83 -3.78 2.87
C ALA A 491 -6.75 -3.58 4.38
N SER A 492 -5.78 -4.18 5.07
CA SER A 492 -5.56 -3.96 6.50
C SER A 492 -5.00 -2.56 6.76
N GLU A 493 -4.02 -2.12 5.97
CA GLU A 493 -3.39 -0.80 6.11
C GLU A 493 -4.34 0.35 5.76
N ASP A 494 -5.27 0.14 4.83
CA ASP A 494 -6.35 1.09 4.55
C ASP A 494 -7.10 1.50 5.83
N LEU A 495 -7.42 0.53 6.68
CA LEU A 495 -8.20 0.76 7.90
C LEU A 495 -7.45 1.63 8.92
N VAL A 496 -6.13 1.52 8.96
CA VAL A 496 -5.26 2.28 9.87
C VAL A 496 -4.91 3.63 9.28
N SER A 497 -4.46 3.65 8.02
CA SER A 497 -3.96 4.83 7.32
C SER A 497 -5.05 5.86 7.06
N ARG A 498 -6.33 5.46 6.94
CA ARG A 498 -7.44 6.41 6.79
C ARG A 498 -7.45 7.47 7.90
N GLN A 499 -7.22 7.06 9.15
CA GLN A 499 -7.23 8.01 10.26
C GLN A 499 -6.06 8.99 10.20
N SER A 500 -4.86 8.51 9.89
CA SER A 500 -3.66 9.37 9.81
C SER A 500 -3.68 10.27 8.56
N LEU A 501 -4.45 9.90 7.53
CA LEU A 501 -4.61 10.71 6.32
C LEU A 501 -5.85 11.63 6.36
N GLY A 502 -6.68 11.57 7.41
CA GLY A 502 -7.89 12.41 7.50
C GLY A 502 -9.04 11.94 6.60
N LEU A 503 -9.03 10.68 6.21
CA LEU A 503 -10.12 10.00 5.50
C LEU A 503 -11.19 9.52 6.50
N PRO A 504 -12.44 9.33 6.05
CA PRO A 504 -13.51 8.82 6.90
C PRO A 504 -13.16 7.43 7.46
N PRO A 505 -13.68 7.08 8.65
CA PRO A 505 -13.47 5.75 9.23
C PRO A 505 -13.99 4.65 8.31
N PRO A 506 -13.57 3.39 8.53
CA PRO A 506 -13.99 2.28 7.67
C PRO A 506 -15.51 2.07 7.68
N GLY A 507 -16.06 1.85 6.49
CA GLY A 507 -17.47 1.57 6.22
C GLY A 507 -17.76 1.61 4.72
N ILE A 508 -18.95 1.16 4.29
CA ILE A 508 -19.42 1.23 2.89
C ILE A 508 -19.81 2.68 2.49
N GLU A 509 -19.37 3.69 3.25
CA GLU A 509 -19.62 5.09 2.93
C GLU A 509 -18.66 5.55 1.84
N TRP A 510 -19.06 5.31 0.60
CA TRP A 510 -18.43 5.77 -0.63
C TRP A 510 -18.43 7.29 -0.79
N ASP A 511 -19.38 7.97 -0.13
CA ASP A 511 -19.68 9.40 -0.26
C ASP A 511 -19.27 10.20 0.98
N GLY A 512 -18.28 9.71 1.75
CA GLY A 512 -17.84 10.34 2.99
C GLY A 512 -17.12 11.68 2.80
N GLU A 513 -17.25 12.57 3.77
CA GLU A 513 -16.47 13.81 3.81
C GLU A 513 -14.99 13.52 4.13
N VAL A 514 -14.11 14.08 3.29
CA VAL A 514 -12.67 14.09 3.51
C VAL A 514 -12.36 15.24 4.46
N ARG A 515 -11.85 14.93 5.65
CA ARG A 515 -11.64 15.92 6.72
C ARG A 515 -10.41 16.78 6.48
N ASP A 516 -9.46 16.27 5.69
CA ASP A 516 -8.17 16.92 5.44
C ASP A 516 -7.70 16.63 4.00
N ASP A 517 -8.22 17.41 3.04
CA ASP A 517 -7.87 17.19 1.62
C ASP A 517 -6.40 17.49 1.32
N GLU A 518 -5.77 18.39 2.08
CA GLU A 518 -4.38 18.75 1.89
C GLU A 518 -3.47 17.58 2.25
N ALA A 519 -3.70 16.93 3.39
CA ALA A 519 -2.94 15.75 3.80
C ALA A 519 -3.08 14.58 2.80
N VAL A 520 -4.28 14.28 2.33
CA VAL A 520 -4.50 13.19 1.37
C VAL A 520 -3.87 13.52 0.01
N ARG A 521 -4.00 14.77 -0.46
CA ARG A 521 -3.35 15.21 -1.70
C ARG A 521 -1.84 15.12 -1.61
N ALA A 522 -1.26 15.53 -0.47
CA ALA A 522 0.17 15.42 -0.22
C ALA A 522 0.63 13.95 -0.25
N ALA A 523 -0.14 13.04 0.35
CA ALA A 523 0.12 11.60 0.33
C ALA A 523 0.09 11.02 -1.09
N VAL A 524 -0.95 11.29 -1.87
CA VAL A 524 -1.02 10.82 -3.27
C VAL A 524 0.12 11.37 -4.12
N ALA A 525 0.44 12.65 -3.98
CA ALA A 525 1.57 13.25 -4.68
C ALA A 525 2.91 12.62 -4.26
N SER A 526 3.04 12.22 -3.00
CA SER A 526 4.20 11.49 -2.48
C SER A 526 4.33 10.13 -3.13
N GLY A 527 3.27 9.31 -3.08
CA GLY A 527 3.22 8.01 -3.74
C GLY A 527 3.56 8.10 -5.23
N SER A 528 2.99 9.06 -5.96
CA SER A 528 3.31 9.28 -7.38
C SER A 528 4.79 9.58 -7.62
N ARG A 529 5.44 10.37 -6.77
CA ARG A 529 6.88 10.62 -6.88
C ARG A 529 7.68 9.34 -6.62
N VAL A 530 7.34 8.58 -5.59
CA VAL A 530 8.01 7.30 -5.27
C VAL A 530 7.87 6.32 -6.44
N VAL A 531 6.65 6.14 -6.98
CA VAL A 531 6.41 5.31 -8.18
C VAL A 531 7.26 5.80 -9.36
N GLY A 532 7.32 7.11 -9.60
CA GLY A 532 8.15 7.68 -10.67
C GLY A 532 9.65 7.40 -10.49
N THR A 533 10.17 7.53 -9.27
CA THR A 533 11.59 7.29 -8.96
C THR A 533 11.96 5.81 -9.16
N TYR A 534 11.24 4.89 -8.53
CA TYR A 534 11.55 3.46 -8.62
C TYR A 534 11.21 2.89 -10.00
N GLY A 535 10.17 3.41 -10.64
CA GLY A 535 9.77 3.11 -12.01
C GLY A 535 10.81 3.51 -13.05
N SER A 536 11.26 4.76 -13.04
CA SER A 536 12.30 5.23 -13.97
C SER A 536 13.61 4.45 -13.81
N SER A 537 13.99 4.10 -12.58
CA SER A 537 15.15 3.25 -12.34
C SER A 537 15.02 1.85 -12.97
N LEU A 538 13.81 1.27 -12.98
CA LEU A 538 13.55 0.00 -13.68
C LEU A 538 13.72 0.17 -15.19
N VAL A 539 13.17 1.24 -15.78
CA VAL A 539 13.30 1.55 -17.22
C VAL A 539 14.77 1.71 -17.61
N GLU A 540 15.54 2.48 -16.84
CA GLU A 540 16.98 2.69 -17.10
C GLU A 540 17.80 1.40 -17.00
N ALA A 541 17.39 0.48 -16.10
CA ALA A 541 17.98 -0.85 -16.03
C ALA A 541 17.59 -1.74 -17.23
N GLY A 542 16.77 -1.24 -18.16
CA GLY A 542 16.27 -1.98 -19.31
C GLY A 542 15.15 -2.95 -18.94
N SER A 543 14.37 -2.63 -17.90
CA SER A 543 13.13 -3.34 -17.60
C SER A 543 12.09 -2.93 -18.62
N GLY A 544 11.34 -3.93 -19.10
CA GLY A 544 10.13 -3.68 -19.86
C GLY A 544 8.95 -3.27 -18.99
N VAL A 545 9.10 -3.39 -17.67
CA VAL A 545 8.12 -2.98 -16.68
C VAL A 545 8.44 -1.55 -16.31
N ASP A 546 7.80 -0.63 -17.01
CA ASP A 546 7.75 0.73 -16.52
C ASP A 546 6.65 0.80 -15.44
N ALA A 547 7.08 1.07 -14.22
CA ALA A 547 6.31 1.59 -13.09
C ALA A 547 4.83 1.17 -13.02
N ALA A 548 4.57 -0.03 -12.50
CA ALA A 548 3.28 -0.41 -11.94
C ALA A 548 2.04 -0.27 -12.83
N LEU A 549 1.95 -1.10 -13.87
CA LEU A 549 0.76 -1.34 -14.69
C LEU A 549 0.16 -0.12 -15.46
N TRP A 550 0.33 1.12 -14.99
CA TRP A 550 -0.35 2.31 -15.47
C TRP A 550 0.44 3.62 -15.26
N GLY A 551 1.62 3.59 -14.62
CA GLY A 551 2.46 4.78 -14.37
C GLY A 551 2.02 5.62 -13.17
N SER A 552 2.88 6.55 -12.72
CA SER A 552 2.67 7.36 -11.51
C SER A 552 1.45 8.28 -11.55
N ALA A 553 0.97 8.63 -12.74
CA ALA A 553 -0.12 9.57 -12.96
C ALA A 553 -1.53 8.96 -12.92
N TRP A 554 -1.68 7.65 -13.07
CA TRP A 554 -2.99 6.98 -13.16
C TRP A 554 -3.86 7.21 -11.91
N GLY A 555 -3.38 6.75 -10.74
CA GLY A 555 -4.12 6.88 -9.49
C GLY A 555 -4.27 8.34 -9.09
N ALA A 556 -3.27 9.16 -9.39
CA ALA A 556 -3.28 10.59 -9.11
C ALA A 556 -4.29 11.40 -9.92
N ALA A 557 -4.77 10.88 -11.05
CA ALA A 557 -5.77 11.56 -11.87
C ALA A 557 -7.20 11.36 -11.36
N MET A 558 -7.48 10.30 -10.58
CA MET A 558 -8.83 10.03 -10.08
C MET A 558 -9.43 11.24 -9.31
N PRO A 559 -8.72 11.87 -8.36
CA PRO A 559 -9.27 12.96 -7.55
C PRO A 559 -9.60 14.25 -8.32
N ASP A 560 -9.06 14.42 -9.53
CA ASP A 560 -9.25 15.62 -10.34
C ASP A 560 -10.49 15.53 -11.27
N SER A 561 -11.19 14.39 -11.28
CA SER A 561 -12.39 14.19 -12.11
C SER A 561 -13.62 14.96 -11.61
N GLU A 562 -14.60 15.18 -12.49
CA GLU A 562 -15.87 15.83 -12.16
C GLU A 562 -16.74 14.96 -11.24
N SER A 563 -16.71 13.63 -11.42
CA SER A 563 -17.35 12.66 -10.52
C SER A 563 -16.67 12.60 -9.15
N ALA A 564 -15.36 12.82 -9.06
CA ALA A 564 -14.65 12.86 -7.77
C ALA A 564 -15.22 13.90 -6.80
N ARG A 565 -15.76 15.02 -7.31
CA ARG A 565 -16.37 16.04 -6.46
C ARG A 565 -17.62 15.57 -5.70
N ALA A 566 -18.33 14.56 -6.20
CA ALA A 566 -19.47 13.94 -5.49
C ALA A 566 -19.05 12.68 -4.71
N HIS A 567 -17.96 12.03 -5.12
CA HIS A 567 -17.47 10.75 -4.58
C HIS A 567 -16.02 10.87 -4.07
N ARG A 568 -15.76 11.91 -3.28
CA ARG A 568 -14.38 12.36 -2.98
C ARG A 568 -13.58 11.35 -2.19
N ALA A 569 -14.19 10.75 -1.16
CA ALA A 569 -13.53 9.71 -0.37
C ALA A 569 -13.15 8.51 -1.25
N MET A 570 -14.05 8.07 -2.13
CA MET A 570 -13.77 6.99 -3.08
C MET A 570 -12.61 7.32 -4.02
N ALA A 571 -12.61 8.51 -4.63
CA ALA A 571 -11.55 8.92 -5.55
C ALA A 571 -10.17 8.91 -4.88
N TRP A 572 -10.09 9.42 -3.66
CA TRP A 572 -8.85 9.43 -2.88
C TRP A 572 -8.41 8.04 -2.40
N LEU A 573 -9.34 7.22 -1.92
CA LEU A 573 -9.04 5.85 -1.49
C LEU A 573 -8.52 5.01 -2.67
N GLY A 574 -9.19 5.13 -3.83
CA GLY A 574 -8.72 4.52 -5.08
C GLY A 574 -7.32 5.01 -5.43
N ALA A 575 -7.08 6.32 -5.42
CA ALA A 575 -5.76 6.88 -5.71
C ALA A 575 -4.66 6.31 -4.79
N LEU A 576 -4.88 6.26 -3.48
CA LEU A 576 -3.91 5.75 -2.51
C LEU A 576 -3.62 4.26 -2.70
N HIS A 577 -4.65 3.42 -2.84
CA HIS A 577 -4.48 1.97 -3.02
C HIS A 577 -3.67 1.64 -4.28
N GLU A 578 -3.92 2.40 -5.34
CA GLU A 578 -3.17 2.28 -6.59
C GLU A 578 -1.70 2.70 -6.41
N GLN A 579 -1.41 3.82 -5.73
CA GLN A 579 -0.03 4.22 -5.43
C GLN A 579 0.68 3.19 -4.55
N TRP A 580 0.01 2.67 -3.52
CA TRP A 580 0.56 1.65 -2.64
C TRP A 580 0.92 0.38 -3.41
N SER A 581 -0.04 -0.18 -4.16
CA SER A 581 0.19 -1.36 -5.00
C SER A 581 1.33 -1.12 -5.98
N ALA A 582 1.40 0.08 -6.57
CA ALA A 582 2.41 0.44 -7.54
C ALA A 582 3.84 0.47 -6.98
N VAL A 583 4.04 1.11 -5.82
CA VAL A 583 5.35 1.16 -5.17
C VAL A 583 5.82 -0.24 -4.80
N LEU A 584 4.96 -1.04 -4.17
CA LEU A 584 5.29 -2.42 -3.79
C LEU A 584 5.67 -3.26 -5.02
N GLY A 585 4.97 -3.07 -6.14
CA GLY A 585 5.27 -3.71 -7.42
C GLY A 585 6.66 -3.35 -7.95
N CYS A 586 7.00 -2.06 -7.95
CA CYS A 586 8.32 -1.61 -8.40
C CYS A 586 9.44 -2.22 -7.55
N LEU A 587 9.29 -2.22 -6.23
CA LEU A 587 10.29 -2.77 -5.29
C LEU A 587 10.48 -4.27 -5.48
N LEU A 588 9.40 -5.05 -5.65
CA LEU A 588 9.51 -6.49 -5.90
C LEU A 588 10.25 -6.79 -7.21
N ILE A 589 9.94 -6.05 -8.28
CA ILE A 589 10.57 -6.27 -9.59
C ILE A 589 12.06 -5.94 -9.53
N GLN A 590 12.44 -4.87 -8.83
CA GLN A 590 13.85 -4.52 -8.62
C GLN A 590 14.60 -5.67 -7.94
N THR A 591 14.05 -6.21 -6.85
CA THR A 591 14.68 -7.35 -6.15
C THR A 591 14.70 -8.61 -7.00
N ALA A 592 13.63 -8.91 -7.74
CA ALA A 592 13.55 -10.07 -8.63
C ALA A 592 14.66 -10.05 -9.68
N ARG A 593 14.92 -8.87 -10.28
CA ARG A 593 16.00 -8.67 -11.24
C ARG A 593 17.40 -8.84 -10.62
N ALA A 594 17.60 -8.34 -9.40
CA ALA A 594 18.88 -8.48 -8.72
C ALA A 594 19.23 -9.95 -8.47
N LEU A 595 18.24 -10.78 -8.13
CA LEU A 595 18.41 -12.21 -7.89
C LEU A 595 18.63 -13.05 -9.17
N ASP A 596 18.12 -12.59 -10.32
CA ASP A 596 18.30 -13.26 -11.62
C ASP A 596 19.75 -13.14 -12.18
N GLY A 597 20.66 -12.46 -11.45
CA GLY A 597 22.10 -12.56 -11.68
C GLY A 597 22.78 -11.38 -12.40
N ASP A 598 22.12 -10.22 -12.53
CA ASP A 598 22.70 -9.03 -13.19
C ASP A 598 23.24 -7.98 -12.19
N HIS A 599 24.15 -8.40 -11.29
CA HIS A 599 25.08 -7.49 -10.63
C HIS A 599 26.46 -7.59 -11.32
N ARG A 600 26.62 -6.89 -12.44
CA ARG A 600 27.92 -6.23 -12.67
C ARG A 600 27.83 -4.88 -11.97
N PRO A 601 28.51 -4.68 -10.82
CA PRO A 601 28.59 -3.35 -10.23
C PRO A 601 29.18 -2.40 -11.27
N ARG A 602 28.53 -1.25 -11.48
CA ARG A 602 29.15 -0.06 -12.06
C ARG A 602 29.50 0.89 -10.95
#